data_AF-A0A327J5X1-F1
#
_entry.id   AF-A0A327J5X1-F1
#
_cell.length_a   1.000
_cell.length_b   1.000
_cell.length_c   1.000
_cell.angle_alpha   90.00
_cell.angle_beta   90.00
_cell.angle_gamma   90.00
#
_symmetry.space_group_name_H-M   'P 1'
#
loop_
_entity.id
_entity.type
_entity.pdbx_description
1 polymer ?
#
loop_
_entity_poly.entity_id
_entity_poly.type
_entity_poly.pdbx_seq_one_letter_code
_entity_poly.pdbx_strand_id
1 'polypeptide(L)'
;MALNIDFHPDPYREIRNRALSARISLDTPARPDLRHSDKLADHISDCLINPTRGLIASRDYLNAENVNYPKYYGRNLHLMKKLDVIKYLIAKLDERINEFYPKTKKYRDFVINTDRIKFDFTEPVKHDFRRTIFKIFGR
;
A
#
# COMPACT_ATOMS: atom_id res chain seq x y z
N MET A 1 -33.63 -23.31 0.59
CA MET A 1 -32.89 -22.39 1.48
C MET A 1 -32.08 -21.47 0.59
N ALA A 2 -32.49 -20.22 0.44
CA ALA A 2 -31.70 -19.22 -0.27
C ALA A 2 -30.62 -18.72 0.70
N LEU A 3 -29.35 -18.82 0.32
CA LEU A 3 -28.26 -18.13 1.01
C LEU A 3 -28.48 -16.64 0.77
N ASN A 4 -29.05 -15.93 1.75
CA ASN A 4 -28.94 -14.48 1.83
C ASN A 4 -27.48 -14.16 2.07
N ILE A 5 -26.73 -14.01 0.97
CA ILE A 5 -25.42 -13.37 1.01
C ILE A 5 -25.74 -11.89 1.14
N ASP A 6 -25.73 -11.38 2.37
CA ASP A 6 -25.76 -9.95 2.63
C ASP A 6 -24.57 -9.33 1.89
N PHE A 7 -24.85 -8.77 0.71
CA PHE A 7 -23.85 -8.11 -0.11
C PHE A 7 -23.54 -6.76 0.55
N HIS A 8 -22.68 -6.79 1.57
CA HIS A 8 -22.09 -5.58 2.09
C HIS A 8 -21.15 -5.01 1.02
N PRO A 9 -21.43 -3.83 0.44
CA PRO A 9 -20.51 -3.22 -0.50
C PRO A 9 -19.17 -2.97 0.22
N ASP A 10 -18.07 -3.52 -0.29
CA ASP A 10 -16.72 -3.25 0.25
C ASP A 10 -16.46 -1.73 0.18
N PRO A 11 -16.45 -1.03 1.33
CA PRO A 11 -16.33 0.43 1.34
C PRO A 11 -14.92 0.89 0.91
N TYR A 12 -13.99 -0.05 0.73
CA TYR A 12 -12.62 0.19 0.32
C TYR A 12 -12.32 -0.31 -1.10
N ARG A 13 -13.34 -0.80 -1.82
CA ARG A 13 -13.19 -1.41 -3.15
C ARG A 13 -12.44 -0.54 -4.14
N GLU A 14 -12.71 0.76 -4.15
CA GLU A 14 -12.05 1.69 -5.07
C GLU A 14 -10.55 1.82 -4.79
N ILE A 15 -10.17 2.04 -3.53
CA ILE A 15 -8.76 2.17 -3.12
C ILE A 15 -8.01 0.86 -3.39
N ARG A 16 -8.65 -0.29 -3.12
CA ARG A 16 -8.12 -1.60 -3.45
C ARG A 16 -7.91 -1.79 -4.96
N ASN A 17 -8.91 -1.45 -5.77
CA ASN A 17 -8.81 -1.56 -7.23
C ASN A 17 -7.71 -0.67 -7.81
N ARG A 18 -7.54 0.57 -7.29
CA ARG A 18 -6.46 1.45 -7.74
C ARG A 18 -5.10 0.95 -7.30
N ALA A 19 -4.96 0.44 -6.07
CA ALA A 19 -3.73 -0.20 -5.60
C ALA A 19 -3.35 -1.40 -6.47
N LEU A 20 -4.31 -2.27 -6.78
CA LEU A 20 -4.13 -3.42 -7.67
C LEU A 20 -3.75 -2.97 -9.09
N SER A 21 -4.44 -1.98 -9.65
CA SER A 21 -4.18 -1.45 -11.00
C SER A 21 -2.77 -0.85 -11.10
N ALA A 22 -2.34 -0.09 -10.09
CA ALA A 22 -0.98 0.43 -9.98
C ALA A 22 0.04 -0.71 -9.92
N ARG A 23 -0.19 -1.72 -9.06
CA ARG A 23 0.66 -2.90 -8.94
C ARG A 23 0.82 -3.64 -10.26
N ILE A 24 -0.29 -4.03 -10.90
CA ILE A 24 -0.30 -4.75 -12.18
C ILE A 24 0.39 -3.93 -13.26
N SER A 25 0.15 -2.62 -13.32
CA SER A 25 0.79 -1.78 -14.31
C SER A 25 2.31 -1.83 -14.18
N LEU A 26 2.84 -1.82 -12.97
CA LEU A 26 4.30 -1.87 -12.75
C LEU A 26 4.86 -3.29 -12.87
N ASP A 27 4.03 -4.32 -12.76
CA ASP A 27 4.41 -5.72 -12.88
C ASP A 27 4.41 -6.20 -14.33
N THR A 28 5.22 -5.56 -15.17
CA THR A 28 5.31 -5.85 -16.61
C THR A 28 6.76 -5.84 -17.11
N PRO A 29 7.13 -6.71 -18.07
CA PRO A 29 8.44 -6.67 -18.70
C PRO A 29 8.70 -5.36 -19.46
N ALA A 30 7.63 -4.68 -19.92
CA ALA A 30 7.71 -3.44 -20.65
C ALA A 30 8.29 -2.30 -19.81
N ARG A 31 8.87 -1.30 -20.47
CA ARG A 31 9.25 -0.05 -19.82
C ARG A 31 7.97 0.75 -19.54
N PRO A 32 7.78 1.26 -18.30
CA PRO A 32 6.58 2.00 -17.95
C PRO A 32 6.46 3.31 -18.74
N ASP A 33 5.23 3.61 -19.17
CA ASP A 33 4.84 4.80 -19.91
C ASP A 33 3.93 5.73 -19.07
N LEU A 34 3.35 6.77 -19.70
CA LEU A 34 2.47 7.73 -19.03
C LEU A 34 1.24 7.08 -18.38
N ARG A 35 0.64 6.04 -18.99
CA ARG A 35 -0.51 5.34 -18.40
C ARG A 35 -0.14 4.61 -17.12
N HIS A 36 1.12 4.17 -17.02
CA HIS A 36 1.65 3.54 -15.81
C HIS A 36 1.86 4.58 -14.71
N SER A 37 2.33 5.79 -15.08
CA SER A 37 2.46 6.88 -14.13
C SER A 37 1.11 7.36 -13.61
N ASP A 38 0.07 7.43 -14.46
CA ASP A 38 -1.27 7.86 -14.05
C ASP A 38 -1.86 6.91 -13.00
N LYS A 39 -1.79 5.60 -13.25
CA LYS A 39 -2.26 4.58 -12.30
C LYS A 39 -1.52 4.64 -10.96
N LEU A 40 -0.21 4.87 -11.00
CA LEU A 40 0.59 5.04 -9.79
C LEU A 40 0.23 6.34 -9.05
N ALA A 41 0.04 7.45 -9.79
CA ALA A 41 -0.32 8.74 -9.24
C ALA A 41 -1.72 8.71 -8.59
N ASP A 42 -2.68 8.04 -9.20
CA ASP A 42 -4.02 7.84 -8.65
C ASP A 42 -3.96 7.13 -7.30
N HIS A 43 -3.20 6.04 -7.20
CA HIS A 43 -3.04 5.32 -5.94
C HIS A 43 -2.29 6.14 -4.88
N ILE A 44 -1.26 6.92 -5.27
CA ILE A 44 -0.58 7.83 -4.32
C ILE A 44 -1.54 8.93 -3.86
N SER A 45 -2.44 9.39 -4.72
CA SER A 45 -3.47 10.37 -4.36
C SER A 45 -4.48 9.80 -3.36
N ASP A 46 -4.88 8.54 -3.48
CA ASP A 46 -5.66 7.86 -2.45
C ASP A 46 -4.89 7.79 -1.11
N CYS A 47 -3.58 7.52 -1.17
CA CYS A 47 -2.71 7.55 0.01
C CYS A 47 -2.61 8.96 0.62
N LEU A 48 -2.72 10.04 -0.16
CA LEU A 48 -2.72 11.40 0.38
C LEU A 48 -4.01 11.71 1.16
N ILE A 49 -5.15 11.23 0.68
CA ILE A 49 -6.45 11.43 1.34
C ILE A 49 -6.51 10.59 2.62
N ASN A 50 -6.12 9.31 2.55
CA ASN A 50 -6.12 8.38 3.68
C ASN A 50 -4.84 7.53 3.72
N PRO A 51 -3.75 8.01 4.35
CA PRO A 51 -2.44 7.34 4.31
C PRO A 51 -2.45 5.89 4.80
N THR A 52 -3.16 5.61 5.88
CA THR A 52 -3.22 4.24 6.42
C THR A 52 -4.01 3.30 5.54
N ARG A 53 -5.15 3.74 4.97
CA ARG A 53 -5.97 2.90 4.08
C ARG A 53 -5.24 2.61 2.77
N GLY A 54 -4.63 3.62 2.16
CA GLY A 54 -3.85 3.45 0.94
C GLY A 54 -2.67 2.49 1.14
N LEU A 55 -1.96 2.60 2.28
CA LEU A 55 -0.87 1.68 2.61
C LEU A 55 -1.34 0.25 2.84
N ILE A 56 -2.45 0.03 3.55
CA ILE A 56 -3.06 -1.30 3.72
C ILE A 56 -3.42 -1.89 2.35
N ALA A 57 -4.08 -1.11 1.49
CA ALA A 57 -4.42 -1.56 0.12
C ALA A 57 -3.19 -1.96 -0.69
N SER A 58 -2.10 -1.19 -0.59
CA SER A 58 -0.84 -1.53 -1.26
C SER A 58 -0.26 -2.84 -0.74
N ARG A 59 -0.32 -3.09 0.57
CA ARG A 59 0.18 -4.34 1.17
C ARG A 59 -0.57 -5.57 0.71
N ASP A 60 -1.89 -5.50 0.67
CA ASP A 60 -2.74 -6.63 0.28
C ASP A 60 -2.29 -7.21 -1.08
N TYR A 61 -1.79 -6.35 -1.98
CA TYR A 61 -1.31 -6.75 -3.31
C TYR A 61 0.21 -6.88 -3.45
N LEU A 62 1.01 -6.42 -2.48
CA LEU A 62 2.46 -6.67 -2.46
C LEU A 62 2.76 -8.14 -2.15
N ASN A 63 1.92 -8.78 -1.33
CA ASN A 63 2.06 -10.17 -0.90
C ASN A 63 1.11 -11.15 -1.62
N ALA A 64 0.18 -10.66 -2.43
CA ALA A 64 -0.78 -11.51 -3.15
C ALA A 64 -0.12 -12.30 -4.29
N GLU A 65 -0.67 -13.48 -4.60
CA GLU A 65 -0.22 -14.39 -5.68
C GLU A 65 -0.40 -13.83 -7.10
N ASN A 66 -0.95 -12.62 -7.26
CA ASN A 66 -1.24 -11.98 -8.55
C ASN A 66 -0.03 -11.24 -9.15
N VAL A 67 1.18 -11.82 -9.03
CA VAL A 67 2.41 -11.23 -9.57
C VAL A 67 2.87 -12.07 -10.75
N ASN A 68 2.63 -11.56 -11.95
CA ASN A 68 3.02 -12.22 -13.20
C ASN A 68 4.54 -12.08 -13.43
N TYR A 69 5.15 -10.97 -12.96
CA TYR A 69 6.50 -10.56 -13.36
C TYR A 69 7.31 -9.92 -12.19
N PRO A 70 7.50 -10.61 -11.05
CA PRO A 70 7.95 -10.01 -9.78
C PRO A 70 9.27 -9.24 -9.86
N LYS A 71 10.18 -9.64 -10.75
CA LYS A 71 11.49 -8.98 -10.96
C LYS A 71 11.35 -7.57 -11.55
N TYR A 72 10.24 -7.28 -12.22
CA TYR A 72 10.05 -6.07 -13.00
C TYR A 72 9.38 -4.94 -12.21
N TYR A 73 8.54 -5.28 -11.24
CA TYR A 73 7.90 -4.28 -10.37
C TYR A 73 8.91 -3.31 -9.75
N GLY A 74 9.97 -3.83 -9.12
CA GLY A 74 10.99 -3.01 -8.47
C GLY A 74 11.71 -2.09 -9.45
N ARG A 75 12.08 -2.62 -10.63
CA ARG A 75 12.71 -1.85 -11.72
C ARG A 75 11.79 -0.73 -12.20
N ASN A 76 10.53 -1.05 -12.49
CA ASN A 76 9.56 -0.10 -13.07
C ASN A 76 9.16 0.96 -12.05
N LEU A 77 8.96 0.59 -10.79
CA LEU A 77 8.74 1.53 -9.69
C LEU A 77 9.92 2.49 -9.53
N HIS A 78 11.16 1.99 -9.61
CA HIS A 78 12.34 2.84 -9.55
C HIS A 78 12.40 3.85 -10.71
N LEU A 79 11.99 3.45 -11.91
CA LEU A 79 11.89 4.37 -13.07
C LEU A 79 10.79 5.41 -12.86
N MET A 80 9.61 5.01 -12.39
CA MET A 80 8.49 5.93 -12.15
C MET A 80 8.78 6.96 -11.07
N LYS A 81 9.53 6.58 -10.01
CA LYS A 81 9.97 7.50 -8.95
C LYS A 81 10.88 8.64 -9.44
N LYS A 82 11.41 8.56 -10.65
CA LYS A 82 12.21 9.62 -11.27
C LYS A 82 11.36 10.66 -12.00
N LEU A 83 10.08 10.40 -12.25
CA LEU A 83 9.17 11.37 -12.85
C LEU A 83 8.81 12.46 -11.84
N ASP A 84 8.83 13.72 -12.27
CA ASP A 84 8.62 14.87 -11.38
C ASP A 84 7.27 14.83 -10.65
N VAL A 85 6.20 14.45 -11.37
CA VAL A 85 4.85 14.30 -10.79
C VAL A 85 4.83 13.27 -9.66
N ILE A 86 5.43 12.10 -9.89
CA ILE A 86 5.48 11.02 -8.89
C ILE A 86 6.36 11.43 -7.71
N LYS A 87 7.51 12.05 -7.98
CA LYS A 87 8.42 12.55 -6.94
C LYS A 87 7.73 13.58 -6.04
N TYR A 88 7.00 14.52 -6.64
CA TYR A 88 6.20 15.50 -5.93
C TYR A 88 5.14 14.85 -5.04
N LEU A 89 4.36 13.92 -5.59
CA LEU A 89 3.31 13.22 -4.84
C LEU A 89 3.88 12.40 -3.67
N ILE A 90 5.03 11.74 -3.85
CA ILE A 90 5.71 11.02 -2.77
C ILE A 90 6.16 11.97 -1.67
N ALA A 91 6.73 13.13 -2.02
CA ALA A 91 7.13 14.13 -1.03
C ALA A 91 5.92 14.63 -0.23
N LYS A 92 4.81 14.93 -0.91
CA LYS A 92 3.56 15.32 -0.26
C LYS A 92 2.99 14.22 0.64
N LEU A 93 3.12 12.97 0.23
CA LEU A 93 2.68 11.84 1.05
C LEU A 93 3.53 11.71 2.31
N ASP A 94 4.85 11.94 2.23
CA ASP A 94 5.70 11.92 3.42
C ASP A 94 5.36 13.06 4.39
N GLU A 95 5.16 14.28 3.87
CA GLU A 95 4.67 15.43 4.65
C GLU A 95 3.36 15.06 5.38
N ARG A 96 2.38 14.54 4.64
CA ARG A 96 1.08 14.13 5.19
C ARG A 96 1.20 13.04 6.24
N ILE A 97 2.08 12.07 6.03
CA ILE A 97 2.37 11.01 6.99
C ILE A 97 2.96 11.60 8.27
N ASN A 98 3.89 12.55 8.16
CA ASN A 98 4.51 13.18 9.31
C ASN A 98 3.51 14.06 10.08
N GLU A 99 2.55 14.68 9.40
CA GLU A 99 1.43 15.40 10.03
C GLU A 99 0.51 14.47 10.84
N PHE A 100 0.09 13.34 10.28
CA PHE A 100 -0.84 12.41 10.95
C PHE A 100 -0.16 11.57 12.04
N TYR A 101 1.13 11.26 11.86
CA TYR A 101 1.86 10.33 12.71
C TYR A 101 3.21 10.88 13.19
N PRO A 102 3.26 12.09 13.80
CA PRO A 102 4.52 12.78 14.10
C PRO A 102 5.46 12.00 15.03
N LYS A 103 4.88 11.21 15.95
CA LYS A 103 5.64 10.36 16.89
C LYS A 103 5.40 8.86 16.68
N THR A 104 4.41 8.50 15.86
CA THR A 104 3.89 7.13 15.75
C THR A 104 4.07 6.54 14.35
N LYS A 105 4.74 7.24 13.42
CA LYS A 105 5.03 6.77 12.06
C LYS A 105 5.65 5.37 12.06
N LYS A 106 6.71 5.16 12.84
CA LYS A 106 7.38 3.86 12.97
C LYS A 106 6.44 2.75 13.46
N TYR A 107 5.55 3.06 14.42
CA TYR A 107 4.59 2.09 14.94
C TYR A 107 3.51 1.76 13.92
N ARG A 108 2.95 2.77 13.25
CA ARG A 108 2.01 2.58 12.13
C ARG A 108 2.64 1.69 11.07
N ASP A 109 3.85 2.03 10.64
CA ASP A 109 4.59 1.24 9.67
C ASP A 109 4.81 -0.18 10.16
N PHE A 110 5.20 -0.40 11.40
CA PHE A 110 5.35 -1.77 11.94
C PHE A 110 4.03 -2.56 11.89
N VAL A 111 2.92 -1.96 12.33
CA VAL A 111 1.61 -2.62 12.40
C VAL A 111 1.10 -2.97 11.01
N ILE A 112 1.18 -2.03 10.07
CA ILE A 112 0.85 -2.27 8.66
C ILE A 112 1.85 -3.31 8.12
N ASN A 113 3.16 -3.15 8.37
CA ASN A 113 4.20 -4.04 7.84
C ASN A 113 4.16 -5.49 8.28
N THR A 114 3.53 -5.76 9.41
CA THR A 114 3.37 -7.10 9.97
C THR A 114 1.97 -7.66 9.75
N ASP A 115 1.21 -7.05 8.84
CA ASP A 115 -0.14 -7.48 8.42
C ASP A 115 -1.10 -7.65 9.62
N ARG A 116 -0.89 -6.86 10.68
CA ARG A 116 -1.71 -6.87 11.91
C ARG A 116 -3.06 -6.19 11.72
N ILE A 117 -3.14 -5.29 10.74
CA ILE A 117 -4.37 -4.61 10.33
C ILE A 117 -4.54 -4.82 8.83
N LYS A 118 -5.69 -5.33 8.41
CA LYS A 118 -6.17 -5.44 7.03
C LYS A 118 -7.55 -4.81 6.94
N PHE A 119 -8.07 -4.62 5.73
CA PHE A 119 -9.40 -4.01 5.57
C PHE A 119 -10.54 -4.84 6.16
N ASP A 120 -10.48 -6.16 5.99
CA ASP A 120 -11.60 -7.06 6.34
C ASP A 120 -11.48 -7.60 7.77
N PHE A 121 -10.30 -7.52 8.38
CA PHE A 121 -10.07 -8.00 9.75
C PHE A 121 -8.79 -7.42 10.37
N THR A 122 -8.76 -7.42 11.69
CA THR A 122 -7.54 -7.19 12.49
C THR A 122 -7.01 -8.52 12.98
N GLU A 123 -5.75 -8.84 12.67
CA GLU A 123 -5.14 -10.04 13.24
C GLU A 123 -4.79 -9.82 14.73
N PRO A 124 -4.92 -10.85 15.57
CA PRO A 124 -4.52 -10.75 16.97
C PRO A 124 -3.03 -10.43 17.11
N VAL A 125 -2.70 -9.72 18.19
CA VAL A 125 -1.33 -9.24 18.44
C VAL A 125 -0.39 -10.43 18.66
N LYS A 126 0.35 -10.85 17.62
CA LYS A 126 1.37 -11.89 17.74
C LYS A 126 2.56 -11.40 18.58
N HIS A 127 2.95 -12.21 19.57
CA HIS A 127 4.14 -12.02 20.41
C HIS A 127 5.33 -12.74 19.76
N ASP A 128 5.87 -12.16 18.69
CA ASP A 128 6.97 -12.73 17.92
C ASP A 128 8.30 -11.97 18.13
N PHE A 129 9.40 -12.56 17.67
CA PHE A 129 10.73 -11.94 17.73
C PHE A 129 10.76 -10.57 17.05
N ARG A 130 9.99 -10.37 15.96
CA ARG A 130 9.88 -9.08 15.26
C ARG A 130 9.32 -7.99 16.16
N ARG A 131 8.27 -8.29 16.95
CA ARG A 131 7.72 -7.36 17.94
C ARG A 131 8.71 -7.06 19.06
N THR A 132 9.41 -8.07 19.56
CA THR A 132 10.41 -7.90 20.64
C THR A 132 11.53 -6.98 20.19
N ILE A 133 12.09 -7.20 19.00
CA ILE A 133 13.12 -6.34 18.40
C ILE A 133 12.58 -4.92 18.21
N PHE A 134 11.37 -4.76 17.67
CA PHE A 134 10.76 -3.44 17.49
C PHE A 134 10.54 -2.70 18.82
N LYS A 135 10.15 -3.39 19.90
CA LYS A 135 10.02 -2.76 21.23
C LYS A 135 11.35 -2.25 21.78
N ILE A 136 12.45 -2.98 21.54
CA ILE A 136 13.77 -2.67 22.08
C ILE A 136 14.46 -1.57 21.26
N PHE A 137 14.38 -1.65 19.93
CA PHE A 137 15.18 -0.82 19.03
C PHE A 137 14.34 0.15 18.16
N GLY A 138 13.01 0.02 18.13
CA GLY A 138 12.13 0.76 17.22
C GLY A 138 11.75 2.17 17.67
N ARG A 139 12.48 2.76 18.64
CA ARG A 139 12.34 4.19 19.00
C ARG A 139 12.83 5.07 17.85
#